data_AF-A0A0B1SV19-F1
#
_entry.id   AF-A0A0B1SV19-F1
#
_cell.length_a   1.000
_cell.length_b   1.000
_cell.length_c   1.000
_cell.angle_alpha   90.00
_cell.angle_beta   90.00
_cell.angle_gamma   90.00
#
_symmetry.space_group_name_H-M   'P 1'
#
loop_
_entity.id
_entity.type
_entity.pdbx_description
1 polymer ?
#
loop_
_entity_poly.entity_id
_entity_poly.type
_entity_poly.pdbx_seq_one_letter_code
_entity_poly.pdbx_strand_id
1 'polypeptide(L)'
;PDATIVTNPTFAFSFYPPIAWTYYAGPPPSGVQAADATVYAGQQATLKDAERVMKNDIDGAILKALNKLGVSSQGTTWEVSGYTPQNCLIRGDSSQQGWRAVGTCVPQIGAVTAIRTVADSNTGTDNVQVSKILGPL
;
A
#
# COMPACT_ATOMS: atom_id res chain seq x y z
N PRO A 1 -5.38 8.46 42.13
CA PRO A 1 -5.22 7.18 41.41
C PRO A 1 -4.37 7.42 40.15
N ASP A 2 -3.13 6.93 40.18
CA ASP A 2 -2.19 6.99 39.06
C ASP A 2 -2.75 6.19 37.88
N ALA A 3 -2.90 6.83 36.74
CA ALA A 3 -3.23 6.16 35.49
C ALA A 3 -1.95 5.55 34.92
N THR A 4 -1.56 4.37 35.40
CA THR A 4 -0.56 3.56 34.71
C THR A 4 -1.16 3.10 33.39
N ILE A 5 -0.51 3.44 32.28
CA ILE A 5 -0.83 2.88 30.96
C ILE A 5 -0.47 1.39 31.04
N VAL A 6 -1.48 0.53 31.18
CA VAL A 6 -1.30 -0.92 31.33
C VAL A 6 -1.03 -1.60 29.97
N THR A 7 -1.43 -0.97 28.86
CA THR A 7 -1.26 -1.51 27.50
C THR A 7 -1.15 -0.36 26.50
N ASN A 8 -0.17 -0.42 25.59
CA ASN A 8 -0.04 0.54 24.50
C ASN A 8 -1.25 0.45 23.56
N PRO A 9 -1.93 1.57 23.26
CA PRO A 9 -3.11 1.54 22.41
C PRO A 9 -2.75 1.06 21.01
N THR A 10 -3.57 0.20 20.41
CA THR A 10 -3.40 -0.24 19.02
C THR A 10 -4.56 0.28 18.18
N PHE A 11 -4.25 0.92 17.06
CA PHE A 11 -5.25 1.33 16.07
C PHE A 11 -5.17 0.41 14.86
N ALA A 12 -6.29 -0.19 14.47
CA ALA A 12 -6.37 -0.99 13.25
C ALA A 12 -7.22 -0.28 12.20
N PHE A 13 -6.80 -0.32 10.95
CA PHE A 13 -7.57 0.22 9.83
C PHE A 13 -7.44 -0.67 8.60
N SER A 14 -8.49 -0.68 7.78
CA SER A 14 -8.50 -1.34 6.47
C SER A 14 -8.45 -0.32 5.35
N PHE A 15 -7.78 -0.67 4.25
CA PHE A 15 -7.58 0.24 3.11
C PHE A 15 -7.29 -0.55 1.83
N TYR A 16 -7.50 0.10 0.69
CA TYR A 16 -6.90 -0.32 -0.57
C TYR A 16 -5.54 0.36 -0.70
N PRO A 17 -4.44 -0.38 -0.95
CA PRO A 17 -3.12 0.21 -1.09
C PRO A 17 -3.09 1.32 -2.12
N PRO A 18 -2.68 2.55 -1.75
CA PRO A 18 -2.33 3.57 -2.73
C PRO A 18 -1.28 3.04 -3.71
N ILE A 19 -1.32 3.48 -4.96
CA ILE A 19 -0.34 3.09 -5.98
C ILE A 19 1.09 3.39 -5.51
N ALA A 20 1.29 4.49 -4.78
CA ALA A 20 2.57 4.88 -4.21
C ALA A 20 3.11 3.93 -3.14
N TRP A 21 2.25 3.09 -2.54
CA TRP A 21 2.60 2.11 -1.53
C TRP A 21 2.83 0.72 -2.12
N THR A 22 2.76 0.57 -3.45
CA THR A 22 3.10 -0.68 -4.13
C THR A 22 4.44 -0.54 -4.83
N TYR A 23 5.03 -1.68 -5.17
CA TYR A 23 6.22 -1.73 -5.99
C TYR A 23 6.08 -2.78 -7.09
N TYR A 24 6.96 -2.69 -8.08
CA TYR A 24 7.13 -3.77 -9.04
C TYR A 24 8.61 -4.11 -9.20
N ALA A 25 8.98 -5.29 -8.73
CA ALA A 25 10.30 -5.88 -8.92
C ALA A 25 10.12 -7.38 -9.08
N GLY A 26 9.98 -7.85 -10.32
CA GLY A 26 9.78 -9.27 -10.57
C GLY A 26 9.54 -9.59 -12.02
N PRO A 27 9.47 -10.88 -12.37
CA PRO A 27 9.09 -11.29 -13.71
C PRO A 27 7.64 -10.84 -14.01
N PRO A 28 7.31 -10.59 -15.29
CA PRO A 28 5.93 -10.34 -15.69
C PRO A 28 5.02 -11.54 -15.38
N PRO A 29 3.74 -11.30 -15.06
CA PRO A 29 2.73 -12.35 -15.12
C PRO A 29 2.64 -12.98 -16.50
N SER A 30 2.13 -14.22 -16.57
CA SER A 30 1.90 -14.90 -17.86
C SER A 30 1.01 -14.07 -18.78
N GLY A 31 1.37 -13.99 -20.06
CA GLY A 31 0.67 -13.16 -21.05
C GLY A 31 1.17 -11.71 -21.13
N VAL A 32 2.14 -11.32 -20.31
CA VAL A 32 2.85 -10.03 -20.42
C VAL A 32 4.29 -10.26 -20.90
N GLN A 33 4.71 -9.52 -21.93
CA GLN A 33 6.10 -9.51 -22.38
C GLN A 33 6.99 -8.78 -21.37
N ALA A 34 8.19 -9.30 -21.14
CA ALA A 34 9.14 -8.72 -20.20
C ALA A 34 9.55 -7.29 -20.56
N ALA A 35 9.64 -6.97 -21.86
CA ALA A 35 9.96 -5.62 -22.33
C ALA A 35 8.90 -4.58 -21.95
N ASP A 36 7.64 -5.00 -21.77
CA ASP A 36 6.53 -4.10 -21.45
C ASP A 36 6.18 -4.09 -19.95
N ALA A 37 6.87 -4.91 -19.16
CA ALA A 37 6.67 -5.08 -17.73
C ALA A 37 7.47 -4.02 -16.96
N THR A 38 6.93 -2.80 -16.97
CA THR A 38 7.61 -1.63 -16.37
C THR A 38 6.83 -1.09 -15.19
N VAL A 39 7.52 -0.35 -14.32
CA VAL A 39 6.93 0.31 -13.14
C VAL A 39 5.87 1.30 -13.60
N TYR A 40 4.70 1.23 -12.99
CA TYR A 40 3.60 2.15 -13.29
C TYR A 40 3.86 3.56 -12.75
N ALA A 41 3.27 4.58 -13.34
CA ALA A 41 3.44 5.96 -12.87
C ALA A 41 3.00 6.11 -11.40
N GLY A 42 3.92 6.57 -10.54
CA GLY A 42 3.70 6.72 -9.09
C GLY A 42 3.96 5.45 -8.28
N GLN A 43 4.13 4.30 -8.91
CA GLN A 43 4.55 3.06 -8.25
C GLN A 43 6.07 3.09 -7.97
N GLN A 44 6.52 2.39 -6.94
CA GLN A 44 7.95 2.29 -6.62
C GLN A 44 8.64 1.14 -7.38
N ALA A 45 9.94 1.27 -7.62
CA ALA A 45 10.73 0.22 -8.27
C ALA A 45 11.20 -0.88 -7.29
N THR A 46 11.21 -0.62 -5.98
CA THR A 46 11.69 -1.57 -4.98
C THR A 46 10.77 -1.61 -3.77
N LEU A 47 10.78 -2.74 -3.05
CA LEU A 47 10.10 -2.89 -1.77
C LEU A 47 10.51 -1.79 -0.79
N LYS A 48 11.82 -1.55 -0.65
CA LYS A 48 12.38 -0.56 0.28
C LYS A 48 11.87 0.86 0.01
N ASP A 49 11.76 1.24 -1.25
CA ASP A 49 11.23 2.57 -1.61
C ASP A 49 9.73 2.67 -1.29
N ALA A 50 8.95 1.62 -1.54
CA ALA A 50 7.52 1.58 -1.18
C ALA A 50 7.31 1.62 0.34
N GLU A 51 8.12 0.90 1.11
CA GLU A 51 8.08 0.93 2.57
C GLU A 51 8.37 2.34 3.10
N ARG A 52 9.35 3.03 2.52
CA ARG A 52 9.68 4.41 2.88
C ARG A 52 8.52 5.36 2.60
N VAL A 53 7.92 5.29 1.40
CA VAL A 53 6.79 6.16 1.03
C VAL A 53 5.59 5.91 1.93
N MET A 54 5.23 4.64 2.12
CA MET A 54 4.16 4.23 3.03
C MET A 54 4.38 4.77 4.45
N LYS A 55 5.60 4.58 5.00
CA LYS A 55 5.93 5.07 6.34
C LYS A 55 5.81 6.58 6.44
N ASN A 56 6.33 7.32 5.46
CA ASN A 56 6.26 8.78 5.45
C ASN A 56 4.81 9.29 5.39
N ASP A 57 3.95 8.66 4.59
CA ASP A 57 2.54 9.03 4.49
C ASP A 57 1.79 8.79 5.81
N ILE A 58 2.04 7.64 6.46
CA ILE A 58 1.45 7.32 7.76
C ILE A 58 1.97 8.26 8.86
N ASP A 59 3.28 8.50 8.91
CA ASP A 59 3.90 9.44 9.85
C ASP A 59 3.30 10.85 9.68
N GLY A 60 3.18 11.31 8.43
CA GLY A 60 2.57 12.61 8.11
C GLY A 60 1.11 12.69 8.53
N ALA A 61 0.32 11.62 8.33
CA ALA A 61 -1.07 11.56 8.74
C ALA A 61 -1.23 11.58 10.27
N ILE A 62 -0.38 10.82 10.99
CA ILE A 62 -0.37 10.79 12.46
C ILE A 62 0.02 12.16 13.01
N LEU A 63 1.11 12.77 12.52
CA LEU A 63 1.53 14.10 12.94
C LEU A 63 0.45 15.15 12.69
N LYS A 64 -0.22 15.10 11.53
CA LYS A 64 -1.33 16.00 11.22
C LYS A 64 -2.52 15.80 12.16
N ALA A 65 -2.83 14.55 12.53
CA ALA A 65 -3.89 14.24 13.49
C ALA A 65 -3.54 14.75 14.90
N LEU A 66 -2.31 14.51 15.38
CA LEU A 66 -1.84 14.99 16.69
C LEU A 66 -1.86 16.52 16.77
N ASN A 67 -1.34 17.19 15.74
CA ASN A 67 -1.37 18.65 15.64
C ASN A 67 -2.81 19.20 15.68
N LYS A 68 -3.76 18.54 15.00
CA LYS A 68 -5.18 18.94 15.02
C LYS A 68 -5.80 18.80 16.40
N LEU A 69 -5.34 17.85 17.21
CA LEU A 69 -5.79 17.63 18.58
C LEU A 69 -5.06 18.50 19.61
N GLY A 70 -4.06 19.30 19.19
CA GLY A 70 -3.23 20.09 20.11
C GLY A 70 -2.30 19.25 20.98
N VAL A 71 -2.05 17.99 20.59
CA VAL A 71 -1.19 17.06 21.32
C VAL A 71 0.23 17.19 20.77
N SER A 72 1.22 17.39 21.65
CA SER A 72 2.63 17.36 21.24
C SER A 72 3.02 15.96 20.80
N SER A 73 3.62 15.85 19.61
CA SER A 73 4.20 14.60 19.10
C SER A 73 5.64 14.37 19.57
N GLN A 74 6.18 15.25 20.43
CA GLN A 74 7.57 15.21 20.85
C GLN A 74 7.80 14.00 21.77
N GLY A 75 8.70 13.10 21.36
CA GLY A 75 9.01 11.86 22.10
C GLY A 75 8.03 10.72 21.86
N THR A 76 6.97 10.92 21.08
CA THR A 76 6.03 9.86 20.70
C THR A 76 6.66 8.99 19.62
N THR A 77 6.69 7.67 19.84
CA THR A 77 7.03 6.68 18.82
C THR A 77 5.77 5.98 18.33
N TRP A 78 5.80 5.36 17.16
CA TRP A 78 4.75 4.46 16.72
C TRP A 78 5.32 3.48 15.72
N GLU A 79 4.71 2.31 15.64
CA GLU A 79 5.12 1.27 14.71
C GLU A 79 3.94 0.86 13.84
N VAL A 80 4.16 0.86 12.53
CA VAL A 80 3.22 0.35 11.55
C VAL A 80 3.52 -1.14 11.34
N SER A 81 2.51 -1.97 11.55
CA SER A 81 2.60 -3.42 11.37
C SER A 81 1.40 -3.95 10.58
N GLY A 82 1.48 -5.21 10.14
CA GLY A 82 0.37 -5.91 9.50
C GLY A 82 0.20 -5.66 7.99
N TYR A 83 0.95 -4.73 7.41
CA TYR A 83 1.00 -4.52 5.97
C TYR A 83 2.43 -4.44 5.46
N THR A 84 2.72 -5.18 4.41
CA THR A 84 3.95 -5.07 3.60
C THR A 84 3.54 -4.60 2.21
N PRO A 85 4.21 -3.58 1.64
CA PRO A 85 3.99 -3.16 0.27
C PRO A 85 3.90 -4.33 -0.70
N GLN A 86 2.91 -4.27 -1.58
CA GLN A 86 2.64 -5.37 -2.52
C GLN A 86 3.54 -5.26 -3.75
N ASN A 87 4.17 -6.37 -4.13
CA ASN A 87 4.78 -6.51 -5.45
C ASN A 87 3.70 -6.80 -6.48
N CYS A 88 3.36 -5.85 -7.34
CA CYS A 88 2.42 -6.15 -8.41
C CYS A 88 2.59 -5.30 -9.65
N LEU A 89 2.39 -5.90 -10.82
CA LEU A 89 2.40 -5.19 -12.08
C LEU A 89 1.06 -4.48 -12.30
N ILE A 90 1.08 -3.15 -12.31
CA ILE A 90 -0.09 -2.34 -12.65
C ILE A 90 -0.06 -2.04 -14.16
N ARG A 91 -1.17 -2.33 -14.84
CA ARG A 91 -1.35 -2.01 -16.26
C ARG A 91 -2.61 -1.18 -16.45
N GLY A 92 -2.47 0.02 -17.00
CA GLY A 92 -3.56 0.98 -17.19
C GLY A 92 -3.87 1.30 -18.65
N ASP A 93 -3.08 0.81 -19.60
CA ASP A 93 -3.17 1.17 -21.01
C ASP A 93 -3.63 -0.04 -21.84
N SER A 94 -4.77 0.09 -22.51
CA SER A 94 -5.37 -0.97 -23.33
C SER A 94 -4.59 -1.29 -24.61
N SER A 95 -3.61 -0.46 -24.98
CA SER A 95 -2.72 -0.74 -26.11
C SER A 95 -1.61 -1.74 -25.77
N GLN A 96 -1.38 -2.00 -24.49
CA GLN A 96 -0.33 -2.90 -24.04
C GLN A 96 -0.73 -4.37 -24.16
N GLN A 97 0.16 -5.23 -24.66
CA GLN A 97 -0.09 -6.67 -24.67
C GLN A 97 -0.25 -7.21 -23.25
N GLY A 98 -1.34 -7.93 -22.98
CA GLY A 98 -1.64 -8.44 -21.65
C GLY A 98 -2.03 -7.36 -20.65
N TRP A 99 -2.57 -6.22 -21.11
CA TRP A 99 -3.07 -5.14 -20.23
C TRP A 99 -4.10 -5.61 -19.19
N ARG A 100 -4.81 -6.73 -19.44
CA ARG A 100 -5.66 -7.44 -18.48
C ARG A 100 -5.24 -8.90 -18.26
N ALA A 101 -3.95 -9.17 -18.28
CA ALA A 101 -3.44 -10.49 -17.94
C ALA A 101 -3.76 -10.86 -16.48
N VAL A 102 -4.00 -12.14 -16.23
CA VAL A 102 -4.13 -12.71 -14.87
C VAL A 102 -2.87 -12.38 -14.06
N GLY A 103 -3.04 -12.00 -12.79
CA GLY A 103 -1.95 -11.60 -11.90
C GLY A 103 -1.55 -10.12 -11.98
N THR A 104 -2.11 -9.35 -12.92
CA THR A 104 -1.94 -7.88 -12.92
C THR A 104 -2.88 -7.22 -11.91
N CYS A 105 -2.44 -6.07 -11.38
CA CYS A 105 -3.21 -5.26 -10.45
C CYS A 105 -4.23 -4.37 -11.18
N VAL A 106 -5.39 -4.15 -10.57
CA VAL A 106 -6.45 -3.25 -11.04
C VAL A 106 -6.29 -1.90 -10.34
N PRO A 107 -5.82 -0.85 -11.04
CA PRO A 107 -5.78 0.50 -10.49
C PRO A 107 -7.16 1.16 -10.58
N GLN A 108 -7.60 1.79 -9.50
CA GLN A 108 -8.82 2.61 -9.45
C GLN A 108 -8.62 3.77 -8.47
N ILE A 109 -8.82 5.01 -8.95
CA ILE A 109 -8.73 6.25 -8.16
C ILE A 109 -7.43 6.30 -7.31
N GLY A 110 -6.29 5.99 -7.94
CA GLY A 110 -4.98 6.07 -7.28
C GLY A 110 -4.67 4.95 -6.28
N ALA A 111 -5.50 3.91 -6.19
CA ALA A 111 -5.27 2.73 -5.36
C ALA A 111 -5.38 1.44 -6.17
N VAL A 112 -4.86 0.33 -5.63
CA VAL A 112 -5.02 -1.01 -6.18
C VAL A 112 -6.18 -1.70 -5.49
N THR A 113 -7.28 -1.90 -6.21
CA THR A 113 -8.53 -2.45 -5.65
C THR A 113 -8.65 -3.96 -5.76
N ALA A 114 -8.00 -4.58 -6.75
CA ALA A 114 -8.06 -6.02 -6.95
C ALA A 114 -6.82 -6.56 -7.67
N ILE A 115 -6.61 -7.87 -7.56
CA ILE A 115 -5.66 -8.64 -8.36
C ILE A 115 -6.46 -9.47 -9.36
N ARG A 116 -6.23 -9.27 -10.66
CA ARG A 116 -6.99 -9.98 -11.72
C ARG A 116 -6.79 -11.48 -11.63
N THR A 117 -7.89 -12.22 -11.52
CA THR A 117 -7.92 -13.69 -11.54
C THR A 117 -8.42 -14.25 -12.88
N VAL A 118 -9.05 -13.41 -13.69
CA VAL A 118 -9.59 -13.76 -15.00
C VAL A 118 -9.01 -12.82 -16.05
N ALA A 119 -8.54 -13.37 -17.17
CA ALA A 119 -8.03 -12.59 -18.29
C ALA A 119 -9.13 -11.69 -18.86
N ASP A 120 -8.75 -10.49 -19.34
CA ASP A 120 -9.65 -9.52 -19.99
C ASP A 120 -10.81 -8.99 -19.13
N SER A 121 -10.81 -9.31 -17.83
CA SER A 121 -11.77 -8.82 -16.84
C SER A 121 -11.08 -7.99 -15.75
N ASN A 122 -11.80 -7.04 -15.16
CA ASN A 122 -11.37 -6.35 -13.94
C ASN A 122 -11.80 -7.10 -12.67
N THR A 123 -12.40 -8.27 -12.80
CA THR A 123 -12.74 -9.14 -11.68
C THR A 123 -11.47 -9.79 -11.12
N GLY A 124 -11.44 -9.96 -9.80
CA GLY A 124 -10.24 -10.41 -9.13
C GLY A 124 -10.45 -10.70 -7.66
N THR A 125 -9.37 -11.04 -6.98
CA THR A 125 -9.33 -11.08 -5.52
C THR A 125 -9.34 -9.66 -4.99
N ASP A 126 -10.27 -9.37 -4.08
CA ASP A 126 -10.35 -8.09 -3.37
C ASP A 126 -9.03 -7.79 -2.66
N ASN A 127 -8.52 -6.57 -2.80
CA ASN A 127 -7.21 -6.17 -2.29
C ASN A 127 -7.29 -5.30 -1.04
N VAL A 128 -8.34 -5.44 -0.24
CA VAL A 128 -8.42 -4.80 1.06
C VAL A 128 -7.30 -5.33 1.97
N GLN A 129 -6.45 -4.42 2.42
CA GLN A 129 -5.37 -4.68 3.35
C GLN A 129 -5.74 -4.16 4.74
N VAL A 130 -5.11 -4.72 5.77
CA VAL A 130 -5.29 -4.29 7.15
C VAL A 130 -3.94 -3.94 7.74
N SER A 131 -3.83 -2.77 8.35
CA SER A 131 -2.63 -2.38 9.09
C SER A 131 -2.99 -2.00 10.52
N LYS A 132 -1.99 -2.12 11.39
CA LYS A 132 -2.06 -1.77 12.80
C LYS A 132 -0.98 -0.74 13.11
N ILE A 133 -1.36 0.32 13.81
CA ILE A 133 -0.45 1.28 14.40
C ILE A 133 -0.41 0.97 15.90
N LEU A 134 0.77 0.56 16.37
CA LEU A 134 1.07 0.47 17.79
C LEU A 134 1.37 1.89 18.28
N GLY A 135 0.61 2.33 19.28
CA GLY A 135 0.76 3.64 19.90
C GLY A 135 2.11 3.83 20.59
N PRO A 136 2.37 5.04 21.11
CA PRO A 136 3.63 5.37 21.77
C PRO A 136 4.05 4.33 22.80
N LEU A 137 5.25 3.78 22.55
CA LEU A 137 6.06 3.08 23.55
C LEU A 137 6.61 4.10 24.56
#